data_AF-A0A317CET0-F1
#
_entry.id   AF-A0A317CET0-F1
#
_cell.length_a   1.000
_cell.length_b   1.000
_cell.length_c   1.000
_cell.angle_alpha   90.00
_cell.angle_beta   90.00
_cell.angle_gamma   90.00
#
_symmetry.space_group_name_H-M   'P 1'
#
loop_
_entity.id
_entity.type
_entity.pdbx_description
1 polymer ?
#
loop_
_entity_poly.entity_id
_entity_poly.type
_entity_poly.pdbx_seq_one_letter_code
_entity_poly.pdbx_strand_id
1 'polypeptide(L)'
;MPVRKKSKIERLLSFNQYRKRKGASKASQDTSTINYDELKSKIVNADELIYTHGSSKNLEEHLANLLNEFAGQSELLYYHAKLIVLIRREYKTSSQFKAFQELWEREKDFLIKHLNTRWLVSAADTFTDFSSDANERALSLSISLLVNTIKLNETERYLQHAESLTDDEMRKEALQNGRIALFDGTSALAVGTDDTLRNMRWRLDDICENDTISGAILQEIFLRLQSEETVYKRFRTRHVRQKTAWW
;
A
#
# COMPACT_ATOMS: atom_id res chain seq x y z
N MET A 1 9.23 15.81 16.57
CA MET A 1 8.83 15.12 17.82
C MET A 1 7.56 14.32 17.56
N PRO A 2 7.51 13.01 17.85
CA PRO A 2 6.26 12.27 17.77
C PRO A 2 5.25 12.82 18.78
N VAL A 3 4.02 13.04 18.33
CA VAL A 3 2.94 13.59 19.16
C VAL A 3 2.64 12.62 20.31
N ARG A 4 2.49 13.14 21.54
CA ARG A 4 2.15 12.37 22.74
C ARG A 4 0.93 11.47 22.48
N LYS A 5 1.09 10.16 22.72
CA LYS A 5 -0.04 9.20 22.70
C LYS A 5 -1.00 9.55 23.83
N LYS A 6 -2.26 9.84 23.48
CA LYS A 6 -3.33 10.14 24.45
C LYS A 6 -3.63 8.92 25.32
N SER A 7 -3.91 9.15 26.60
CA SER A 7 -4.35 8.11 27.53
C SER A 7 -5.72 7.53 27.12
N LYS A 8 -6.08 6.35 27.64
CA LYS A 8 -7.38 5.72 27.36
C LYS A 8 -8.56 6.65 27.73
N ILE A 9 -8.44 7.40 28.83
CA ILE A 9 -9.46 8.34 29.31
C ILE A 9 -9.55 9.58 28.40
N GLU A 10 -8.41 10.14 27.99
CA GLU A 10 -8.37 11.28 27.06
C GLU A 10 -8.94 10.94 25.67
N ARG A 11 -8.77 9.69 25.23
CA ARG A 11 -9.42 9.18 24.02
C ARG A 11 -10.93 9.04 24.24
N LEU A 12 -11.34 8.42 25.34
CA LEU A 12 -12.74 8.18 25.67
C LEU A 12 -13.58 9.47 25.79
N LEU A 13 -13.00 10.55 26.33
CA LEU A 13 -13.65 11.85 26.47
C LEU A 13 -13.43 12.79 25.28
N SER A 14 -12.79 12.32 24.20
CA SER A 14 -12.49 13.17 23.05
C SER A 14 -13.74 13.41 22.19
N PHE A 15 -14.28 14.62 22.25
CA PHE A 15 -15.36 15.09 21.36
C PHE A 15 -15.03 14.91 19.86
N ASN A 16 -13.76 15.04 19.48
CA ASN A 16 -13.30 14.77 18.12
C ASN A 16 -13.37 13.27 17.76
N GLN A 17 -13.10 12.36 18.70
CA GLN A 17 -13.29 10.92 18.46
C GLN A 17 -14.77 10.57 18.33
N TYR A 18 -15.63 11.14 19.19
CA TYR A 18 -17.08 10.93 19.09
C TYR A 18 -17.62 11.39 17.72
N ARG A 19 -17.23 12.60 17.27
CA ARG A 19 -17.59 13.11 15.94
C ARG A 19 -17.13 12.19 14.80
N LYS A 20 -15.91 11.63 14.89
CA LYS A 20 -15.39 10.69 13.89
C LYS A 20 -16.17 9.38 13.84
N ARG A 21 -16.68 8.90 14.99
CA ARG A 21 -17.42 7.62 15.10
C ARG A 21 -18.94 7.76 14.89
N LYS A 22 -19.47 8.98 14.77
CA LYS A 22 -20.89 9.23 14.52
C LYS A 22 -21.32 8.55 13.21
N GLY A 23 -22.31 7.66 13.28
CA GLY A 23 -22.81 6.85 12.15
C GLY A 23 -22.21 5.43 12.07
N ALA A 24 -21.21 5.10 12.89
CA ALA A 24 -20.50 3.81 12.77
C ALA A 24 -21.34 2.59 13.13
N SER A 25 -22.30 2.71 14.05
CA SER A 25 -23.21 1.62 14.42
C SER A 25 -24.15 1.23 13.27
N LYS A 26 -24.59 2.20 12.46
CA LYS A 26 -25.41 1.96 11.28
C LYS A 26 -24.59 1.38 10.13
N ALA A 27 -23.31 1.77 10.05
CA ALA A 27 -22.39 1.27 9.04
C ALA A 27 -21.85 -0.15 9.36
N SER A 28 -21.75 -0.56 10.62
CA SER A 28 -21.30 -1.91 10.95
C SER A 28 -22.42 -2.92 10.73
N GLN A 29 -22.29 -3.75 9.69
CA GLN A 29 -23.06 -4.99 9.58
C GLN A 29 -22.59 -5.97 10.65
N ASP A 30 -23.48 -6.89 11.05
CA ASP A 30 -23.12 -7.98 11.93
C ASP A 30 -22.14 -8.91 11.17
N THR A 31 -20.87 -8.90 11.58
CA THR A 31 -19.78 -9.61 10.90
C THR A 31 -19.94 -11.13 10.91
N SER A 32 -20.88 -11.65 11.71
CA SER A 32 -21.18 -13.08 11.82
C SER A 32 -21.87 -13.70 10.59
N THR A 33 -22.28 -12.90 9.60
CA THR A 33 -23.12 -13.35 8.46
C THR A 33 -22.66 -12.82 7.10
N ILE A 34 -21.36 -12.58 6.90
CA ILE A 34 -20.86 -12.06 5.62
C ILE A 34 -20.56 -13.20 4.65
N ASN A 35 -21.22 -13.18 3.49
CA ASN A 35 -20.96 -14.07 2.37
C ASN A 35 -20.01 -13.38 1.37
N TYR A 36 -18.75 -13.82 1.33
CA TYR A 36 -17.75 -13.23 0.43
C TYR A 36 -18.02 -13.53 -1.05
N ASP A 37 -18.61 -14.68 -1.37
CA ASP A 37 -18.97 -15.01 -2.77
C ASP A 37 -20.06 -14.07 -3.30
N GLU A 38 -21.03 -13.74 -2.45
CA GLU A 38 -22.05 -12.74 -2.78
C GLU A 38 -21.40 -11.36 -3.02
N LEU A 39 -20.51 -10.92 -2.13
CA LEU A 39 -19.80 -9.64 -2.27
C LEU A 39 -18.85 -9.59 -3.48
N LYS A 40 -18.27 -10.72 -3.89
CA LYS A 40 -17.48 -10.83 -5.14
C LYS A 40 -18.34 -10.68 -6.37
N SER A 41 -19.56 -11.22 -6.33
CA SER A 41 -20.50 -11.19 -7.46
C SER A 41 -21.21 -9.86 -7.65
N LYS A 42 -21.42 -9.11 -6.56
CA LYS A 42 -22.06 -7.79 -6.60
C LYS A 42 -21.07 -6.70 -6.97
N ILE A 43 -21.55 -5.75 -7.75
CA ILE A 43 -20.77 -4.59 -8.21
C ILE A 43 -21.29 -3.33 -7.51
N VAL A 44 -20.36 -2.48 -7.09
CA VAL A 44 -20.68 -1.15 -6.56
C VAL A 44 -21.26 -0.30 -7.68
N ASN A 45 -22.56 -0.01 -7.57
CA ASN A 45 -23.28 0.85 -8.50
C ASN A 45 -23.09 2.32 -8.11
N ALA A 46 -22.06 2.94 -8.69
CA ALA A 46 -21.77 4.37 -8.57
C ALA A 46 -21.46 4.94 -9.96
N ASP A 47 -21.83 6.20 -10.19
CA ASP A 47 -21.86 6.79 -11.54
C ASP A 47 -20.46 6.93 -12.17
N GLU A 48 -19.43 7.23 -11.36
CA GLU A 48 -18.07 7.47 -11.83
C GLU A 48 -17.01 7.04 -10.81
N LEU A 49 -15.86 6.55 -11.32
CA LEU A 49 -14.69 6.22 -10.51
C LEU A 49 -13.95 7.49 -10.09
N ILE A 50 -14.18 7.95 -8.85
CA ILE A 50 -13.60 9.18 -8.32
C ILE A 50 -12.77 8.86 -7.08
N TYR A 51 -11.48 9.22 -7.11
CA TYR A 51 -10.60 9.11 -5.94
C TYR A 51 -10.80 10.28 -4.97
N THR A 52 -11.02 9.98 -3.69
CA THR A 52 -11.30 11.03 -2.69
C THR A 52 -10.04 11.81 -2.32
N HIS A 53 -10.19 13.12 -2.15
CA HIS A 53 -9.15 13.99 -1.58
C HIS A 53 -9.48 14.30 -0.12
N GLY A 54 -8.76 13.65 0.80
CA GLY A 54 -8.98 13.76 2.24
C GLY A 54 -10.20 12.97 2.73
N SER A 55 -10.64 13.22 3.97
CA SER A 55 -11.73 12.46 4.60
C SER A 55 -12.75 13.37 5.27
N SER A 56 -14.05 13.19 4.97
CA SER A 56 -15.12 13.88 5.71
C SER A 56 -15.06 13.51 7.19
N LYS A 57 -15.38 14.48 8.06
CA LYS A 57 -15.50 14.24 9.52
C LYS A 57 -16.69 13.32 9.82
N ASN A 58 -17.76 13.36 9.03
CA ASN A 58 -18.91 12.46 9.16
C ASN A 58 -18.56 11.10 8.53
N LEU A 59 -18.82 9.99 9.24
CA LEU A 59 -18.50 8.66 8.73
C LEU A 59 -19.44 8.21 7.61
N GLU A 60 -20.72 8.51 7.69
CA GLU A 60 -21.69 8.13 6.65
C GLU A 60 -21.33 8.81 5.32
N GLU A 61 -21.06 10.12 5.37
CA GLU A 61 -20.59 10.88 4.21
C GLU A 61 -19.25 10.36 3.69
N HIS A 62 -18.32 10.01 4.59
CA HIS A 62 -17.04 9.46 4.18
C HIS A 62 -17.19 8.09 3.49
N LEU A 63 -18.07 7.22 3.99
CA LEU A 63 -18.36 5.92 3.36
C LEU A 63 -19.14 6.08 2.05
N ALA A 64 -20.03 7.06 1.95
CA ALA A 64 -20.71 7.40 0.70
C ALA A 64 -19.71 7.87 -0.37
N ASN A 65 -18.78 8.76 0.00
CA ASN A 65 -17.72 9.20 -0.90
C ASN A 65 -16.78 8.05 -1.28
N LEU A 66 -16.52 7.13 -0.34
CA LEU A 66 -15.67 5.97 -0.55
C LEU A 66 -16.25 5.00 -1.59
N LEU A 67 -17.58 4.87 -1.70
CA LEU A 67 -18.22 4.02 -2.71
C LEU A 67 -17.79 4.39 -4.13
N ASN A 68 -17.63 5.70 -4.42
CA ASN A 68 -17.19 6.17 -5.74
C ASN A 68 -15.77 5.72 -6.09
N GLU A 69 -14.91 5.40 -5.11
CA GLU A 69 -13.58 4.85 -5.38
C GLU A 69 -13.61 3.39 -5.87
N PHE A 70 -14.78 2.75 -5.79
CA PHE A 70 -15.02 1.36 -6.17
C PHE A 70 -16.09 1.24 -7.25
N ALA A 71 -16.49 2.34 -7.89
CA ALA A 71 -17.47 2.32 -8.99
C ALA A 71 -17.09 1.27 -10.05
N GLY A 72 -18.03 0.38 -10.38
CA GLY A 72 -17.80 -0.71 -11.34
C GLY A 72 -16.93 -1.86 -10.83
N GLN A 73 -16.55 -1.87 -9.55
CA GLN A 73 -15.76 -2.93 -8.92
C GLN A 73 -16.61 -3.77 -7.95
N SER A 74 -16.09 -4.94 -7.60
CA SER A 74 -16.70 -5.86 -6.64
C SER A 74 -16.97 -5.19 -5.28
N GLU A 75 -18.14 -5.42 -4.69
CA GLU A 75 -18.49 -4.94 -3.35
C GLU A 75 -17.53 -5.47 -2.27
N LEU A 76 -16.89 -6.62 -2.49
CA LEU A 76 -15.84 -7.13 -1.59
C LEU A 76 -14.68 -6.13 -1.41
N LEU A 77 -14.28 -5.40 -2.46
CA LEU A 77 -13.20 -4.43 -2.38
C LEU A 77 -13.59 -3.19 -1.57
N TYR A 78 -14.84 -2.74 -1.72
CA TYR A 78 -15.42 -1.71 -0.88
C TYR A 78 -15.52 -2.16 0.58
N TYR A 79 -15.93 -3.41 0.82
CA TYR A 79 -15.98 -3.99 2.17
C TYR A 79 -14.60 -3.98 2.84
N HIS A 80 -13.55 -4.39 2.12
CA HIS A 80 -12.16 -4.27 2.57
C HIS A 80 -11.81 -2.84 3.01
N ALA A 81 -12.08 -1.84 2.16
CA ALA A 81 -11.80 -0.44 2.48
C ALA A 81 -12.62 0.10 3.65
N LYS A 82 -13.88 -0.31 3.75
CA LYS A 82 -14.78 0.03 4.87
C LYS A 82 -14.23 -0.47 6.21
N LEU A 83 -13.70 -1.70 6.27
CA LEU A 83 -13.05 -2.21 7.48
C LEU A 83 -11.86 -1.33 7.90
N ILE A 84 -10.98 -0.98 6.95
CA ILE A 84 -9.84 -0.08 7.20
C ILE A 84 -10.32 1.27 7.74
N VAL A 85 -11.36 1.86 7.14
CA VAL A 85 -11.94 3.12 7.63
C VAL A 85 -12.43 2.99 9.06
N LEU A 86 -13.17 1.93 9.40
CA LEU A 86 -13.67 1.71 10.76
C LEU A 86 -12.52 1.53 11.76
N ILE A 87 -11.48 0.79 11.39
CA ILE A 87 -10.26 0.59 12.18
C ILE A 87 -9.55 1.93 12.44
N ARG A 88 -9.29 2.73 11.40
CA ARG A 88 -8.62 4.05 11.50
C ARG A 88 -9.43 5.08 12.28
N ARG A 89 -10.75 4.91 12.35
CA ARG A 89 -11.64 5.70 13.21
C ARG A 89 -11.80 5.15 14.62
N GLU A 90 -11.03 4.11 14.96
CA GLU A 90 -11.02 3.46 16.27
C GLU A 90 -12.41 2.94 16.67
N TYR A 91 -13.22 2.51 15.71
CA TYR A 91 -14.56 1.97 15.97
C TYR A 91 -14.48 0.46 16.08
N LYS A 92 -14.79 -0.09 17.28
CA LYS A 92 -14.75 -1.54 17.58
C LYS A 92 -13.47 -2.21 17.02
N THR A 93 -12.32 -1.55 17.15
CA THR A 93 -11.08 -1.89 16.43
C THR A 93 -10.71 -3.37 16.49
N SER A 94 -10.81 -4.01 17.66
CA SER A 94 -10.50 -5.44 17.80
C SER A 94 -11.40 -6.33 16.94
N SER A 95 -12.71 -6.09 16.91
CA SER A 95 -13.62 -6.90 16.08
C SER A 95 -13.49 -6.57 14.60
N GLN A 96 -13.24 -5.30 14.25
CA GLN A 96 -13.05 -4.89 12.85
C GLN A 96 -11.74 -5.45 12.28
N PHE A 97 -10.65 -5.44 13.06
CA PHE A 97 -9.39 -6.03 12.65
C PHE A 97 -9.49 -7.55 12.53
N LYS A 98 -10.23 -8.22 13.43
CA LYS A 98 -10.50 -9.65 13.29
C LYS A 98 -11.21 -9.96 11.97
N ALA A 99 -12.27 -9.23 11.63
CA ALA A 99 -12.96 -9.40 10.35
C ALA A 99 -12.08 -9.06 9.13
N PHE A 100 -11.17 -8.09 9.28
CA PHE A 100 -10.20 -7.73 8.25
C PHE A 100 -9.18 -8.86 8.02
N GLN A 101 -8.68 -9.46 9.09
CA GLN A 101 -7.78 -10.60 9.01
C GLN A 101 -8.49 -11.82 8.38
N GLU A 102 -9.71 -12.14 8.83
CA GLU A 102 -10.52 -13.23 8.26
C GLU A 102 -10.79 -13.04 6.76
N LEU A 103 -11.05 -11.79 6.34
CA LEU A 103 -11.22 -11.44 4.93
C LEU A 103 -9.95 -11.75 4.12
N TRP A 104 -8.79 -11.34 4.61
CA TRP A 104 -7.52 -11.60 3.93
C TRP A 104 -7.14 -13.08 3.93
N GLU A 105 -7.37 -13.81 5.02
CA GLU A 105 -7.10 -15.25 5.09
C GLU A 105 -7.93 -16.04 4.06
N ARG A 106 -9.16 -15.61 3.76
CA ARG A 106 -10.06 -16.33 2.83
C ARG A 106 -9.98 -15.86 1.39
N GLU A 107 -9.76 -14.57 1.16
CA GLU A 107 -9.92 -13.95 -0.17
C GLU A 107 -8.62 -13.29 -0.67
N LYS A 108 -7.46 -13.63 -0.08
CA LYS A 108 -6.13 -13.09 -0.42
C LYS A 108 -5.92 -12.89 -1.92
N ASP A 109 -6.07 -13.96 -2.71
CA ASP A 109 -5.75 -13.95 -4.14
C ASP A 109 -6.67 -13.00 -4.92
N PHE A 110 -7.95 -12.97 -4.56
CA PHE A 110 -8.90 -12.03 -5.15
C PHE A 110 -8.55 -10.59 -4.81
N LEU A 111 -8.26 -10.31 -3.54
CA LEU A 111 -7.90 -8.97 -3.07
C LEU A 111 -6.62 -8.47 -3.74
N ILE A 112 -5.57 -9.30 -3.79
CA ILE A 112 -4.30 -8.96 -4.45
C ILE A 112 -4.53 -8.61 -5.91
N LYS A 113 -5.28 -9.46 -6.63
CA LYS A 113 -5.54 -9.27 -8.06
C LYS A 113 -6.34 -7.99 -8.36
N HIS A 114 -7.28 -7.61 -7.50
CA HIS A 114 -8.28 -6.61 -7.82
C HIS A 114 -8.12 -5.27 -7.08
N LEU A 115 -7.46 -5.22 -5.92
CA LEU A 115 -7.17 -3.96 -5.24
C LEU A 115 -6.07 -3.19 -5.98
N ASN A 116 -6.22 -1.86 -6.08
CA ASN A 116 -5.13 -1.00 -6.54
C ASN A 116 -4.02 -0.88 -5.48
N THR A 117 -2.85 -0.39 -5.89
CA THR A 117 -1.66 -0.28 -5.01
C THR A 117 -1.92 0.55 -3.76
N ARG A 118 -2.75 1.60 -3.84
CA ARG A 118 -3.09 2.42 -2.67
C ARG A 118 -3.84 1.63 -1.60
N TRP A 119 -4.75 0.75 -2.00
CA TRP A 119 -5.49 -0.10 -1.07
C TRP A 119 -4.65 -1.25 -0.52
N LEU A 120 -3.73 -1.82 -1.32
CA LEU A 120 -2.74 -2.78 -0.84
C LEU A 120 -1.83 -2.18 0.24
N VAL A 121 -1.33 -0.95 0.03
CA VAL A 121 -0.54 -0.22 1.03
C VAL A 121 -1.38 0.08 2.28
N SER A 122 -2.65 0.46 2.11
CA SER A 122 -3.55 0.69 3.25
C SER A 122 -3.79 -0.58 4.08
N ALA A 123 -3.80 -1.75 3.42
CA ALA A 123 -3.85 -3.04 4.10
C ALA A 123 -2.57 -3.31 4.89
N ALA A 124 -1.40 -3.07 4.28
CA ALA A 124 -0.10 -3.22 4.94
C ALA A 124 0.04 -2.28 6.16
N ASP A 125 -0.37 -1.01 6.06
CA ASP A 125 -0.40 -0.10 7.22
C ASP A 125 -1.30 -0.66 8.34
N THR A 126 -2.42 -1.28 7.98
CA THR A 126 -3.34 -1.90 8.94
C THR A 126 -2.71 -3.12 9.63
N PHE A 127 -2.04 -4.01 8.90
CA PHE A 127 -1.30 -5.12 9.52
C PHE A 127 -0.14 -4.65 10.41
N THR A 128 0.58 -3.61 9.99
CA THR A 128 1.70 -3.02 10.77
C THR A 128 1.25 -2.57 12.16
N ASP A 129 0.09 -1.93 12.23
CA ASP A 129 -0.45 -1.34 13.46
C ASP A 129 -1.11 -2.38 14.39
N PHE A 130 -1.71 -3.44 13.83
CA PHE A 130 -2.66 -4.29 14.58
C PHE A 130 -2.35 -5.79 14.59
N SER A 131 -1.52 -6.32 13.68
CA SER A 131 -1.17 -7.75 13.69
C SER A 131 -0.47 -8.13 15.00
N SER A 132 -0.75 -9.34 15.50
CA SER A 132 -0.01 -9.91 16.64
C SER A 132 1.28 -10.61 16.22
N ASP A 133 1.43 -10.93 14.93
CA ASP A 133 2.62 -11.58 14.38
C ASP A 133 3.69 -10.53 14.03
N ALA A 134 4.88 -10.67 14.62
CA ALA A 134 6.00 -9.77 14.39
C ALA A 134 6.53 -9.82 12.96
N ASN A 135 6.48 -10.99 12.30
CA ASN A 135 6.93 -11.13 10.91
C ASN A 135 5.96 -10.42 9.96
N GLU A 136 4.65 -10.62 10.16
CA GLU A 136 3.59 -9.92 9.42
C GLU A 136 3.78 -8.39 9.51
N ARG A 137 4.01 -7.88 10.74
CA ARG A 137 4.25 -6.44 10.96
C ARG A 137 5.52 -5.92 10.30
N ALA A 138 6.58 -6.73 10.25
CA ALA A 138 7.85 -6.34 9.64
C ALA A 138 7.70 -6.24 8.12
N LEU A 139 7.12 -7.27 7.49
CA LEU A 139 6.84 -7.30 6.06
C LEU A 139 5.89 -6.17 5.65
N SER A 140 4.84 -5.94 6.44
CA SER A 140 3.87 -4.88 6.19
C SER A 140 4.51 -3.48 6.31
N LEU A 141 5.42 -3.28 7.25
CA LEU A 141 6.18 -2.02 7.34
C LEU A 141 7.12 -1.84 6.15
N SER A 142 7.77 -2.92 5.67
CA SER A 142 8.64 -2.88 4.49
C SER A 142 7.90 -2.42 3.24
N ILE A 143 6.63 -2.80 3.07
CA ILE A 143 5.76 -2.29 2.00
C ILE A 143 5.63 -0.76 2.09
N SER A 144 5.30 -0.24 3.26
CA SER A 144 5.10 1.19 3.45
C SER A 144 6.40 1.98 3.26
N LEU A 145 7.54 1.43 3.68
CA LEU A 145 8.85 2.03 3.41
C LEU A 145 9.15 2.08 1.91
N LEU A 146 8.99 0.96 1.20
CA LEU A 146 9.24 0.88 -0.25
C LEU A 146 8.38 1.88 -1.03
N VAL A 147 7.06 1.85 -0.81
CA VAL A 147 6.15 2.71 -1.57
C VAL A 147 6.31 4.18 -1.21
N ASN A 148 6.52 4.53 0.07
CA ASN A 148 6.71 5.93 0.44
C ASN A 148 8.03 6.50 -0.08
N THR A 149 9.11 5.71 -0.13
CA THR A 149 10.37 6.15 -0.75
C THR A 149 10.18 6.42 -2.25
N ILE A 150 9.44 5.56 -2.96
CA ILE A 150 9.13 5.80 -4.38
C ILE A 150 8.25 7.03 -4.54
N LYS A 151 7.21 7.19 -3.71
CA LYS A 151 6.37 8.39 -3.74
C LYS A 151 7.16 9.66 -3.50
N LEU A 152 8.13 9.66 -2.58
CA LEU A 152 9.02 10.81 -2.36
C LEU A 152 9.80 11.13 -3.63
N ASN A 153 10.41 10.13 -4.27
CA ASN A 153 11.16 10.32 -5.51
C ASN A 153 10.28 10.81 -6.67
N GLU A 154 9.11 10.20 -6.89
CA GLU A 154 8.20 10.61 -7.97
C GLU A 154 7.58 11.99 -7.69
N THR A 155 7.34 12.34 -6.43
CA THR A 155 6.86 13.68 -6.05
C THR A 155 7.92 14.75 -6.30
N GLU A 156 9.18 14.48 -5.95
CA GLU A 156 10.30 15.37 -6.27
C GLU A 156 10.45 15.54 -7.79
N ARG A 157 10.39 14.44 -8.53
CA ARG A 157 10.44 14.45 -10.00
C ARG A 157 9.34 15.34 -10.58
N TYR A 158 8.11 15.23 -10.07
CA TYR A 158 6.98 16.08 -10.45
C TYR A 158 7.20 17.55 -10.09
N LEU A 159 7.65 17.83 -8.86
CA LEU A 159 7.91 19.18 -8.39
C LEU A 159 8.98 19.91 -9.23
N GLN A 160 9.97 19.16 -9.73
CA GLN A 160 11.11 19.69 -10.50
C GLN A 160 10.86 19.70 -12.01
N HIS A 161 9.69 19.25 -12.49
CA HIS A 161 9.42 19.00 -13.91
C HIS A 161 10.46 18.06 -14.55
N ALA A 162 10.99 17.12 -13.78
CA ALA A 162 12.02 16.19 -14.24
C ALA A 162 11.46 15.06 -15.11
N GLU A 163 10.14 15.03 -15.35
CA GLU A 163 9.53 14.05 -16.25
C GLU A 163 9.93 14.22 -17.71
N SER A 164 10.29 15.44 -18.12
CA SER A 164 10.72 15.75 -19.49
C SER A 164 12.23 15.60 -19.69
N LEU A 165 12.99 15.26 -18.65
CA LEU A 165 14.43 15.09 -18.77
C LEU A 165 14.78 13.75 -19.43
N THR A 166 15.79 13.77 -20.28
CA THR A 166 16.39 12.58 -20.89
C THR A 166 17.70 12.23 -20.19
N ASP A 167 18.16 10.98 -20.39
CA ASP A 167 19.45 10.56 -19.85
C ASP A 167 20.60 11.36 -20.48
N ASP A 168 21.61 11.64 -19.66
CA ASP A 168 22.90 12.16 -20.09
C ASP A 168 23.83 10.97 -20.37
N GLU A 169 24.15 10.74 -21.65
CA GLU A 169 24.95 9.58 -22.07
C GLU A 169 26.38 9.61 -21.50
N MET A 170 26.99 10.78 -21.29
CA MET A 170 28.32 10.85 -20.66
C MET A 170 28.26 10.42 -19.20
N ARG A 171 27.21 10.81 -18.46
CA ARG A 171 27.01 10.36 -17.08
C ARG A 171 26.71 8.87 -17.01
N LYS A 172 25.92 8.35 -17.95
CA LYS A 172 25.62 6.92 -18.05
C LYS A 172 26.88 6.09 -18.31
N GLU A 173 27.76 6.56 -19.20
CA GLU A 173 29.08 5.93 -19.42
C GLU A 173 29.95 6.00 -18.17
N ALA A 174 29.97 7.13 -17.45
CA ALA A 174 30.73 7.28 -16.21
C ALA A 174 30.28 6.26 -15.12
N LEU A 175 28.99 5.92 -15.07
CA LEU A 175 28.46 4.89 -14.15
C LEU A 175 28.96 3.47 -14.46
N GLN A 176 29.42 3.21 -15.68
CA GLN A 176 30.00 1.92 -16.06
C GLN A 176 31.51 1.84 -15.80
N ASN A 177 32.20 2.99 -15.83
CA ASN A 177 33.66 3.06 -15.80
C ASN A 177 34.23 3.45 -14.44
N GLY A 178 33.39 3.74 -13.43
CA GLY A 178 33.89 4.11 -12.11
C GLY A 178 32.80 4.26 -11.04
N ARG A 179 33.27 4.49 -9.81
CA ARG A 179 32.39 4.74 -8.66
C ARG A 179 31.97 6.21 -8.63
N ILE A 180 30.69 6.48 -8.89
CA ILE A 180 30.10 7.80 -8.65
C ILE A 180 29.57 7.84 -7.21
N ALA A 181 30.26 8.59 -6.34
CA ALA A 181 29.85 8.75 -4.95
C ALA A 181 28.53 9.52 -4.86
N LEU A 182 27.65 9.08 -3.96
CA LEU A 182 26.44 9.80 -3.58
C LEU A 182 26.63 10.36 -2.17
N PHE A 183 25.93 9.80 -1.17
CA PHE A 183 25.99 10.23 0.22
C PHE A 183 26.64 9.17 1.10
N ASP A 184 27.32 9.58 2.17
CA ASP A 184 27.78 8.72 3.28
C ASP A 184 28.42 7.39 2.83
N GLY A 185 29.39 7.45 1.92
CA GLY A 185 30.10 6.26 1.44
C GLY A 185 29.34 5.40 0.42
N THR A 186 28.06 5.67 0.15
CA THR A 186 27.29 5.01 -0.91
C THR A 186 27.64 5.54 -2.30
N SER A 187 27.29 4.77 -3.33
CA SER A 187 27.51 5.13 -4.74
C SER A 187 26.27 4.89 -5.58
N ALA A 188 26.22 5.55 -6.73
CA ALA A 188 25.19 5.31 -7.72
C ALA A 188 25.28 3.88 -8.29
N LEU A 189 24.15 3.37 -8.77
CA LEU A 189 24.07 2.06 -9.44
C LEU A 189 24.76 2.11 -10.80
N ALA A 190 25.38 1.00 -11.20
CA ALA A 190 25.83 0.80 -12.58
C ALA A 190 24.60 0.56 -13.49
N VAL A 191 23.98 1.65 -13.95
CA VAL A 191 22.75 1.62 -14.76
C VAL A 191 22.92 0.68 -15.95
N GLY A 192 22.13 -0.40 -15.98
CA GLY A 192 22.17 -1.38 -17.06
C GLY A 192 22.65 -2.77 -16.66
N THR A 193 23.53 -2.86 -15.66
CA THR A 193 24.36 -4.05 -15.40
C THR A 193 24.49 -4.42 -13.93
N ASP A 194 24.10 -3.52 -13.02
CA ASP A 194 24.13 -3.69 -11.56
C ASP A 194 23.26 -4.86 -11.08
N ASP A 195 23.69 -5.57 -10.05
CA ASP A 195 22.97 -6.72 -9.48
C ASP A 195 22.31 -6.44 -8.12
N THR A 196 22.45 -5.23 -7.58
CA THR A 196 21.92 -4.83 -6.27
C THR A 196 20.43 -5.10 -6.16
N LEU A 197 19.64 -4.70 -7.17
CA LEU A 197 18.19 -4.91 -7.19
C LEU A 197 17.82 -6.39 -7.36
N ARG A 198 18.59 -7.18 -8.14
CA ARG A 198 18.36 -8.64 -8.23
C ARG A 198 18.62 -9.31 -6.89
N ASN A 199 19.74 -8.99 -6.25
CA ASN A 199 20.10 -9.56 -4.96
C ASN A 199 19.10 -9.14 -3.88
N MET A 200 18.54 -7.93 -3.95
CA MET A 200 17.42 -7.52 -3.09
C MET A 200 16.15 -8.32 -3.39
N ARG A 201 15.80 -8.52 -4.67
CA ARG A 201 14.64 -9.32 -5.08
C ARG A 201 14.72 -10.75 -4.55
N TRP A 202 15.87 -11.41 -4.67
CA TRP A 202 16.06 -12.77 -4.14
C TRP A 202 15.81 -12.85 -2.63
N ARG A 203 16.29 -11.87 -1.86
CA ARG A 203 16.04 -11.82 -0.41
C ARG A 203 14.57 -11.53 -0.10
N LEU A 204 13.92 -10.70 -0.92
CA LEU A 204 12.48 -10.46 -0.79
C LEU A 204 11.72 -11.75 -1.00
N ASP A 205 12.01 -12.51 -2.07
CA ASP A 205 11.34 -13.77 -2.35
C ASP A 205 11.56 -14.79 -1.23
N ASP A 206 12.80 -14.98 -0.77
CA ASP A 206 13.17 -15.89 0.32
C ASP A 206 12.39 -15.60 1.63
N ILE A 207 12.31 -14.33 2.02
CA ILE A 207 11.58 -13.94 3.24
C ILE A 207 10.06 -14.12 3.07
N CYS A 208 9.55 -13.97 1.84
CA CYS A 208 8.14 -14.11 1.52
C CYS A 208 7.68 -15.58 1.30
N GLU A 209 8.57 -16.57 1.31
CA GLU A 209 8.23 -17.99 1.04
C GLU A 209 7.19 -18.59 2.00
N ASN A 210 7.00 -18.01 3.19
CA ASN A 210 6.09 -18.53 4.22
C ASN A 210 4.59 -18.22 3.99
N ASP A 211 4.22 -17.78 2.79
CA ASP A 211 2.84 -17.47 2.36
C ASP A 211 2.05 -16.53 3.30
N THR A 212 2.74 -15.60 3.96
CA THR A 212 2.12 -14.57 4.79
C THR A 212 1.32 -13.60 3.93
N ILE A 213 0.27 -12.99 4.50
CA ILE A 213 -0.58 -12.04 3.76
C ILE A 213 0.28 -10.86 3.28
N SER A 214 1.08 -10.28 4.17
CA SER A 214 1.97 -9.16 3.82
C SER A 214 3.11 -9.57 2.89
N GLY A 215 3.56 -10.83 2.92
CA GLY A 215 4.53 -11.36 1.95
C GLY A 215 3.96 -11.33 0.54
N ALA A 216 2.74 -11.85 0.36
CA ALA A 216 2.06 -11.84 -0.93
C ALA A 216 1.75 -10.41 -1.42
N ILE A 217 1.35 -9.50 -0.52
CA ILE A 217 1.16 -8.08 -0.87
C ILE A 217 2.49 -7.44 -1.30
N LEU A 218 3.60 -7.72 -0.59
CA LEU A 218 4.91 -7.15 -0.90
C LEU A 218 5.41 -7.60 -2.27
N GLN A 219 5.25 -8.89 -2.59
CA GLN A 219 5.59 -9.44 -3.90
C GLN A 219 4.76 -8.78 -5.01
N GLU A 220 3.44 -8.67 -4.83
CA GLU A 220 2.57 -8.02 -5.81
C GLU A 220 2.94 -6.55 -6.03
N ILE A 221 3.18 -5.80 -4.94
CA ILE A 221 3.62 -4.40 -5.04
C ILE A 221 4.93 -4.33 -5.81
N PHE A 222 5.90 -5.18 -5.50
CA PHE A 222 7.19 -5.19 -6.18
C PHE A 222 7.05 -5.46 -7.69
N LEU A 223 6.14 -6.36 -8.09
CA LEU A 223 5.81 -6.62 -9.50
C LEU A 223 5.20 -5.39 -10.18
N ARG A 224 4.23 -4.72 -9.55
CA ARG A 224 3.59 -3.51 -10.10
C ARG A 224 4.56 -2.36 -10.32
N LEU A 225 5.56 -2.22 -9.46
CA LEU A 225 6.60 -1.20 -9.64
C LEU A 225 7.38 -1.37 -10.95
N GLN A 226 7.41 -2.58 -11.53
CA GLN A 226 8.09 -2.85 -12.79
C GLN A 226 7.25 -2.49 -14.03
N SER A 227 5.94 -2.26 -13.87
CA SER A 227 4.97 -1.98 -14.95
C SER A 227 4.42 -0.56 -14.91
N GLU A 228 4.26 0.01 -13.71
CA GLU A 228 3.82 1.39 -13.50
C GLU A 228 4.95 2.40 -13.79
N GLU A 229 4.60 3.65 -14.10
CA GLU A 229 5.56 4.74 -14.38
C GLU A 229 6.33 5.20 -13.13
N THR A 230 7.17 4.32 -12.61
CA THR A 230 8.01 4.54 -11.42
C THR A 230 9.49 4.44 -11.79
N VAL A 231 10.36 4.85 -10.86
CA VAL A 231 11.81 4.69 -10.96
C VAL A 231 12.23 3.25 -11.26
N TYR A 232 11.51 2.24 -10.75
CA TYR A 232 11.79 0.83 -11.02
C TYR A 232 11.60 0.48 -12.50
N LYS A 233 10.44 0.79 -13.08
CA LYS A 233 10.20 0.62 -14.53
C LYS A 233 11.24 1.37 -15.36
N ARG A 234 11.54 2.62 -15.00
CA ARG A 234 12.54 3.43 -15.71
C ARG A 234 13.93 2.78 -15.70
N PHE A 235 14.37 2.24 -14.56
CA PHE A 235 15.65 1.52 -14.47
C PHE A 235 15.60 0.15 -15.16
N ARG A 236 14.45 -0.54 -15.12
CA ARG A 236 14.22 -1.79 -15.86
C ARG A 236 14.39 -1.58 -17.37
N THR A 237 13.80 -0.52 -17.93
CA THR A 237 13.95 -0.18 -19.36
C THR A 237 15.39 0.11 -19.75
N ARG A 238 16.21 0.61 -18.81
CA ARG A 238 17.65 0.84 -19.02
C ARG A 238 18.48 -0.43 -18.81
N HIS A 239 17.90 -1.50 -18.30
CA HIS A 239 18.61 -2.74 -17.98
C HIS A 239 18.92 -3.55 -19.24
N VAL A 240 20.17 -4.00 -19.38
CA VAL A 240 20.63 -4.73 -20.57
C VAL A 240 21.14 -6.13 -20.23
N ARG A 241 21.53 -6.39 -18.97
CA ARG A 241 22.15 -7.65 -18.57
C ARG A 241 21.13 -8.61 -17.96
N GLN A 242 20.64 -9.57 -18.73
CA GLN A 242 19.62 -10.53 -18.28
C GLN A 242 19.97 -11.29 -16.99
N LYS A 243 21.25 -11.62 -16.76
CA LYS A 243 21.68 -12.31 -15.53
C LYS A 243 21.40 -11.50 -14.27
N THR A 244 21.31 -10.19 -14.35
CA THR A 244 21.11 -9.25 -13.24
C THR A 244 19.71 -8.64 -13.21
N ALA A 245 18.78 -9.19 -14.00
CA ALA A 245 17.38 -8.82 -13.99
C ALA A 245 16.74 -9.11 -12.63
N TRP A 246 15.84 -8.23 -12.17
CA TRP A 246 15.14 -8.34 -10.88
C TRP A 246 13.61 -8.39 -11.02
N TRP A 247 13.10 -8.24 -12.24
CA TRP A 247 11.66 -8.28 -12.52
C TRP A 247 11.13 -9.71 -12.55
#